data_AF-F3FWL5-F1
#
_entry.id   AF-F3FWL5-F1
#
_cell.length_a   1.000
_cell.length_b   1.000
_cell.length_c   1.000
_cell.angle_alpha   90.00
_cell.angle_beta   90.00
_cell.angle_gamma   90.00
#
_symmetry.space_group_name_H-M   'P 1'
#
loop_
_entity.id
_entity.type
_entity.pdbx_description
1 polymer ?
#
loop_
_entity_poly.entity_id
_entity_poly.type
_entity_poly.pdbx_seq_one_letter_code
_entity_poly.pdbx_strand_id
1 'polypeptide(L)'
;RLLSAQQFAAPLLSKAFVERFKLDLDVEAFQLMTWRYDSTWSPAPLEQTLLQAALQNFAPSNRSRFDPYSAILRTGGLRYWLIDSA
;
A
#
# COMPACT_ATOMS: atom_id res chain seq x y z
N ARG A 1 26.64 13.73 1.88
CA ARG A 1 26.27 12.36 1.46
C ARG A 1 24.82 12.41 1.00
N LEU A 2 24.49 11.90 -0.18
CA LEU A 2 23.10 11.82 -0.64
C LEU A 2 22.37 10.73 0.15
N LEU A 3 21.15 11.04 0.62
CA LEU A 3 20.26 10.07 1.26
C LEU A 3 19.66 9.14 0.20
N SER A 4 19.36 7.89 0.57
CA SER A 4 18.59 7.03 -0.33
C SER A 4 17.16 7.56 -0.49
N ALA A 5 16.51 7.22 -1.62
CA ALA A 5 15.12 7.61 -1.86
C ALA A 5 14.19 7.13 -0.74
N GLN A 6 14.44 5.94 -0.17
CA GLN A 6 13.69 5.40 0.96
C GLN A 6 13.89 6.23 2.24
N GLN A 7 15.14 6.55 2.58
CA GLN A 7 15.47 7.36 3.75
C GLN A 7 14.88 8.78 3.68
N PHE A 8 14.73 9.31 2.47
CA PHE A 8 14.09 10.59 2.25
C PHE A 8 12.55 10.49 2.29
N ALA A 9 11.96 9.51 1.59
CA ALA A 9 10.52 9.43 1.39
C ALA A 9 9.76 8.92 2.62
N ALA A 10 10.32 8.00 3.40
CA ALA A 10 9.63 7.40 4.54
C ALA A 10 9.11 8.44 5.57
N PRO A 11 9.93 9.34 6.14
CA PRO A 11 9.44 10.31 7.12
C PRO A 11 8.47 11.33 6.51
N LEU A 12 8.66 11.71 5.25
CA LEU A 12 7.77 12.62 4.54
C LEU A 12 6.39 12.00 4.34
N LEU A 13 6.35 10.72 3.94
CA LEU A 13 5.13 9.99 3.69
C LEU A 13 4.35 9.74 4.99
N SER A 14 5.01 9.32 6.06
CA SER A 14 4.38 9.17 7.39
C SER A 14 3.76 10.49 7.86
N LYS A 15 4.50 11.60 7.72
CA LYS A 15 3.99 12.93 8.07
C LYS A 15 2.75 13.31 7.24
N ALA A 16 2.77 13.04 5.93
CA ALA A 16 1.64 13.32 5.05
C ALA A 16 0.38 12.52 5.44
N PHE A 17 0.52 11.25 5.85
CA PHE A 17 -0.59 10.43 6.33
C PHE A 17 -1.23 11.01 7.60
N VAL A 18 -0.40 11.44 8.55
CA VAL A 18 -0.88 12.08 9.78
C VAL A 18 -1.55 13.42 9.47
N GLU A 19 -0.93 14.28 8.68
CA GLU A 19 -1.43 15.64 8.47
C GLU A 19 -2.72 15.66 7.65
N ARG A 20 -2.77 14.89 6.55
CA ARG A 20 -3.86 14.92 5.58
C ARG A 20 -4.99 13.95 5.91
N PHE A 21 -4.67 12.78 6.45
CA PHE A 21 -5.65 11.72 6.68
C PHE A 21 -5.89 11.42 8.16
N LYS A 22 -5.11 12.03 9.08
CA LYS A 22 -5.18 11.75 10.53
C LYS A 22 -4.91 10.29 10.87
N LEU A 23 -4.09 9.63 10.05
CA LEU A 23 -3.70 8.24 10.23
C LEU A 23 -2.23 8.18 10.63
N ASP A 24 -1.96 7.58 11.80
CA ASP A 24 -0.61 7.27 12.26
C ASP A 24 -0.22 5.88 11.74
N LEU A 25 0.28 5.86 10.49
CA LEU A 25 0.67 4.64 9.80
C LEU A 25 2.18 4.56 9.68
N ASP A 26 2.72 3.41 10.06
CA ASP A 26 4.07 3.02 9.71
C ASP A 26 4.10 2.59 8.24
N VAL A 27 4.69 3.43 7.38
CA VAL A 27 4.70 3.22 5.93
C VAL A 27 5.52 2.01 5.48
N GLU A 28 6.32 1.43 6.37
CA GLU A 28 7.08 0.19 6.14
C GLU A 28 6.37 -1.04 6.73
N ALA A 29 5.58 -0.86 7.80
CA ALA A 29 4.81 -1.95 8.43
C ALA A 29 3.37 -2.08 7.90
N PHE A 30 2.91 -1.15 7.07
CA PHE A 30 1.63 -1.23 6.35
C PHE A 30 1.85 -1.43 4.86
N GLN A 31 0.96 -2.20 4.24
CA GLN A 31 0.97 -2.55 2.83
C GLN A 31 -0.28 -2.08 2.11
N LEU A 32 -0.09 -1.58 0.89
CA LEU A 32 -1.14 -1.46 -0.10
C LEU A 32 -1.29 -2.82 -0.79
N MET A 33 -2.47 -3.40 -0.64
CA MET A 33 -2.88 -4.62 -1.30
C MET A 33 -3.84 -4.26 -2.44
N THR A 34 -3.61 -4.80 -3.63
CA THR A 34 -4.47 -4.60 -4.80
C THR A 34 -4.82 -5.94 -5.42
N TRP A 35 -6.11 -6.26 -5.51
CA TRP A 35 -6.58 -7.45 -6.22
C TRP A 35 -6.33 -7.28 -7.72
N ARG A 36 -5.63 -8.24 -8.32
CA ARG A 36 -5.54 -8.35 -9.76
C ARG A 36 -6.55 -9.39 -10.20
N TYR A 37 -7.57 -8.96 -10.95
CA TYR A 37 -8.44 -9.89 -11.63
C TYR A 37 -7.70 -10.38 -12.86
N ASP A 38 -7.13 -11.58 -12.79
CA ASP A 38 -6.85 -12.33 -14.01
C ASP A 38 -8.16 -12.99 -14.49
N SER A 39 -8.27 -13.24 -15.80
CA SER A 39 -9.42 -13.92 -16.39
C SER A 39 -9.57 -15.37 -15.89
N THR A 40 -8.64 -15.86 -15.07
CA THR A 40 -8.54 -17.22 -14.57
C THR A 40 -8.96 -17.35 -13.11
N TRP A 41 -9.91 -16.53 -12.61
CA TRP A 41 -10.47 -16.60 -11.25
C TRP A 41 -9.45 -16.95 -10.14
N SER A 42 -8.20 -16.53 -10.31
CA SER A 42 -7.10 -16.86 -9.40
C SER A 42 -6.72 -15.58 -8.71
N PRO A 43 -7.08 -15.41 -7.42
CA PRO A 43 -6.72 -14.21 -6.70
C PRO A 43 -5.19 -14.12 -6.59
N ALA A 44 -4.59 -13.20 -7.36
CA ALA A 44 -3.16 -12.89 -7.31
C ALA A 44 -2.97 -11.45 -6.81
N PRO A 45 -3.17 -11.19 -5.50
CA PRO A 45 -3.06 -9.85 -4.97
C PRO A 45 -1.61 -9.36 -4.99
N LEU A 46 -1.43 -8.11 -5.38
CA LEU A 46 -0.15 -7.42 -5.28
C LEU A 46 -0.05 -6.81 -3.89
N GLU A 47 0.90 -7.30 -3.09
CA GLU A 47 1.24 -6.74 -1.78
C GLU A 47 2.54 -5.95 -1.86
N GLN A 48 2.51 -4.70 -1.43
CA GLN A 48 3.67 -3.80 -1.40
C GLN A 48 3.54 -2.86 -0.21
N THR A 49 4.64 -2.50 0.45
CA THR A 49 4.57 -1.51 1.54
C THR A 49 4.08 -0.16 1.01
N LEU A 50 3.51 0.69 1.87
CA LEU A 50 3.09 2.04 1.46
C LEU A 50 4.28 2.85 0.92
N LEU A 51 5.47 2.67 1.48
CA LEU A 51 6.70 3.26 0.98
C LEU A 51 7.06 2.75 -0.43
N GLN A 52 7.01 1.44 -0.66
CA GLN A 52 7.27 0.85 -1.98
C GLN A 52 6.26 1.33 -3.01
N ALA A 53 4.97 1.33 -2.64
CA ALA A 53 3.90 1.83 -3.49
C ALA A 53 4.15 3.29 -3.86
N ALA A 54 4.48 4.16 -2.90
CA ALA A 54 4.77 5.56 -3.16
C ALA A 54 5.97 5.77 -4.08
N LEU A 55 7.06 5.02 -3.88
CA LEU A 55 8.24 5.09 -4.75
C LEU A 55 7.95 4.62 -6.19
N GLN A 56 6.94 3.77 -6.37
CA GLN A 56 6.46 3.32 -7.67
C GLN A 56 5.30 4.19 -8.21
N ASN A 57 5.12 5.41 -7.66
CA ASN A 57 4.02 6.32 -7.99
C ASN A 57 2.62 5.71 -7.82
N PHE A 58 2.47 4.78 -6.88
CA PHE A 58 1.28 3.96 -6.67
C PHE A 58 0.83 3.37 -8.00
N ALA A 59 1.55 2.33 -8.48
CA ALA A 59 1.34 1.57 -9.72
C ALA A 59 0.51 2.32 -10.78
N PRO A 60 1.10 2.84 -11.87
CA PRO A 60 0.59 3.95 -12.69
C PRO A 60 -0.90 3.86 -13.03
N SER A 61 -1.75 4.16 -12.04
CA SER A 61 -3.17 4.24 -12.21
C SER A 61 -3.36 5.70 -12.56
N ASN A 62 -3.60 5.99 -13.84
CA ASN A 62 -4.11 7.29 -14.34
C ASN A 62 -5.47 7.66 -13.72
N ARG A 63 -5.80 7.14 -12.53
CA ARG A 63 -7.08 7.22 -11.86
C ARG A 63 -6.86 8.04 -10.60
N SER A 64 -7.71 9.04 -10.42
CA SER A 64 -7.74 9.93 -9.24
C SER A 64 -8.17 9.22 -7.94
N ARG A 65 -8.25 7.88 -7.94
CA ARG A 65 -8.71 7.05 -6.83
C ARG A 65 -7.93 5.74 -6.81
N PHE A 66 -7.75 5.20 -5.60
CA PHE A 66 -7.33 3.80 -5.42
C PHE A 66 -8.25 2.86 -6.21
N ASP A 67 -7.69 1.75 -6.69
CA ASP A 67 -8.49 0.74 -7.38
C ASP A 67 -9.63 0.29 -6.45
N PRO A 68 -10.88 0.12 -6.94
CA PRO A 68 -12.00 -0.36 -6.11
C PRO A 68 -11.71 -1.69 -5.39
N TYR A 69 -10.68 -2.42 -5.81
CA TYR A 69 -10.21 -3.63 -5.17
C TYR A 69 -8.84 -3.43 -4.49
N SER A 70 -8.64 -2.30 -3.82
CA SER A 70 -7.46 -2.04 -3.01
C SER A 70 -7.80 -1.86 -1.54
N ALA A 71 -6.90 -2.35 -0.67
CA ALA A 71 -7.00 -2.16 0.78
C ALA A 71 -5.62 -1.80 1.36
N ILE A 72 -5.61 -1.00 2.42
CA ILE A 72 -4.41 -0.78 3.24
C ILE A 72 -4.51 -1.69 4.45
N LEU A 73 -3.53 -2.58 4.62
CA LEU A 73 -3.48 -3.56 5.69
C LEU A 73 -2.13 -3.49 6.39
N ARG A 74 -2.01 -4.00 7.60
CA ARG A 74 -0.68 -4.29 8.17
C ARG A 74 0.02 -5.34 7.29
N THR A 75 1.34 -5.32 7.18
CA THR A 75 2.09 -6.33 6.40
C THR A 75 1.72 -7.76 6.86
N GLY A 76 1.37 -8.64 5.91
CA GLY A 76 0.83 -9.97 6.20
C GLY A 76 -0.66 -10.01 6.61
N GLY A 77 -1.32 -8.85 6.66
CA GLY A 77 -2.73 -8.67 7.01
C GLY A 77 -3.71 -9.31 6.03
N LEU A 78 -3.27 -9.64 4.80
CA LEU A 78 -4.12 -10.38 3.86
C LEU A 78 -4.54 -11.74 4.42
N ARG A 79 -3.63 -12.45 5.08
CA ARG A 79 -3.94 -13.75 5.69
C ARG A 79 -5.03 -13.63 6.75
N TYR A 80 -4.96 -12.59 7.57
CA TYR A 80 -5.97 -12.31 8.59
C TYR A 80 -7.32 -11.94 7.96
N TRP A 81 -7.32 -11.08 6.94
CA TRP A 81 -8.55 -10.69 6.24
C TRP A 81 -9.26 -11.88 5.56
N LEU A 82 -8.50 -12.81 4.97
CA LEU A 82 -9.05 -14.02 4.37
C LEU A 82 -9.62 -15.01 5.40
N ILE A 83 -9.06 -15.07 6.62
CA ILE A 83 -9.54 -15.95 7.69
C ILE A 83 -10.82 -15.38 8.32
N ASP A 84 -10.89 -14.06 8.56
CA ASP A 84 -12.07 -13.43 9.17
C ASP A 84 -13.27 -13.33 8.20
N SER A 85 -13.06 -13.49 6.90
CA SER A 85 -14.12 -13.43 5.86
C SER A 85 -14.71 -14.80 5.51
N ALA A 86 -14.24 -15.89 6.14
CA ALA A 86 -14.66 -17.28 5.92
C ALA A 86 -15.61 -17.75 7.04
#